data_AF-A0A6P1EQ50-F1
#
_entry.id   AF-A0A6P1EQ50-F1
#
_cell.length_a   1.000
_cell.length_b   1.000
_cell.length_c   1.000
_cell.angle_alpha   90.00
_cell.angle_beta   90.00
_cell.angle_gamma   90.00
#
_symmetry.space_group_name_H-M   'P 1'
#
loop_
_entity.id
_entity.type
_entity.pdbx_description
1 polymer ?
#
loop_
_entity_poly.entity_id
_entity_poly.type
_entity_poly.pdbx_seq_one_letter_code
_entity_poly.pdbx_strand_id
1 'polypeptide(L)'
;MRSSLPNYRHFHDQPMHCIAPIVQLEQRLFQLTTGISHLQHQHTIKTLRGNMDVSIAFQGGGARVLELLAAAQACRQLETEKKLTVFRASGSSAGAIAAAMLVTNCNISNVIEGLPGLEKEVSRYFPAWRLKAACIISRWMRGMPIYSELDVSELLIKIFAIGGVDARRPLEDLVDKRYELRILRSDIQANTSRNVTEKSSERLVDALVDSAAIPFVFRTPKTSSRPELLDGGIFQNLPALEAAKDLAEDHAVLAFSFDKASRTASGKTTLLEYGKIIIDSLVDERVESSAQGIKESNVIRLQQRRSTLDFKSIFTEDSRRGFNDEVVSTKSRIIAWKDRYFGAAGQDLHSTHPVDVAAAASLVRKRALGFFENSKRTSYHATLVRHEVTYETLGLNVVESIQLEVHIDGSHNLGLQFLQFNYYADSESSLLRDVDLQVYDSKGNSKKALLLPFRIEGAGKGITNLVGLDRPLAEGDSIRIVKIEKTYNGLARYEQEGLCWQTFRMSPGKTTDRLQIVTNFREANFPKHYSDARPAEKNQRILYNEVGQGNQLKTTTEVSSSHKPGWKTLISEVDLASLTDGMNFASVVYYKD
;
A
#
# COMPACT_ATOMS: atom_id res chain seq x y z
N MET A 1 -50.01 75.07 -58.18
CA MET A 1 -49.26 74.67 -56.98
C MET A 1 -49.77 73.30 -56.55
N ARG A 2 -48.93 72.27 -56.71
CA ARG A 2 -49.18 70.88 -56.28
C ARG A 2 -48.38 70.67 -55.00
N SER A 3 -48.94 70.04 -53.97
CA SER A 3 -48.18 69.46 -52.87
C SER A 3 -48.46 67.96 -52.78
N SER A 4 -47.37 67.20 -52.81
CA SER A 4 -47.27 65.76 -52.95
C SER A 4 -46.90 65.10 -51.62
N LEU A 5 -47.48 63.92 -51.37
CA LEU A 5 -47.08 62.95 -50.35
C LEU A 5 -45.66 62.36 -50.61
N PRO A 6 -45.00 61.85 -49.56
CA PRO A 6 -44.23 60.60 -49.65
C PRO A 6 -44.48 59.67 -48.43
N ASN A 7 -44.84 58.39 -48.60
CA ASN A 7 -44.05 57.18 -48.90
C ASN A 7 -43.72 56.32 -47.66
N TYR A 8 -44.22 55.08 -47.71
CA TYR A 8 -43.88 53.92 -46.88
C TYR A 8 -42.44 53.44 -47.13
N ARG A 9 -41.74 52.96 -46.09
CA ARG A 9 -40.51 52.15 -46.21
C ARG A 9 -40.52 50.93 -45.28
N HIS A 10 -39.98 49.86 -45.83
CA HIS A 10 -39.74 48.51 -45.32
C HIS A 10 -39.03 48.43 -43.96
N PHE A 11 -39.43 47.44 -43.15
CA PHE A 11 -38.62 46.86 -42.08
C PHE A 11 -37.95 45.57 -42.59
N HIS A 12 -36.63 45.56 -42.62
CA HIS A 12 -35.77 44.38 -42.74
C HIS A 12 -34.69 44.47 -41.65
N ASP A 13 -34.47 43.32 -41.00
CA ASP A 13 -33.24 42.83 -40.33
C ASP A 13 -32.55 43.71 -39.27
N GLN A 14 -32.69 43.30 -38.00
CA GLN A 14 -31.71 43.57 -36.94
C GLN A 14 -30.91 42.30 -36.61
N PRO A 15 -29.57 42.35 -36.54
CA PRO A 15 -28.77 41.22 -36.07
C PRO A 15 -28.71 41.19 -34.53
N MET A 16 -28.91 40.01 -33.96
CA MET A 16 -28.68 39.75 -32.54
C MET A 16 -27.18 39.88 -32.20
N HIS A 17 -26.82 40.92 -31.46
CA HIS A 17 -25.52 41.04 -30.79
C HIS A 17 -25.63 40.63 -29.31
N CYS A 18 -25.72 39.32 -29.02
CA CYS A 18 -25.76 38.81 -27.64
C CYS A 18 -25.00 37.46 -27.49
N ILE A 19 -23.73 37.35 -27.91
CA ILE A 19 -22.92 36.13 -27.64
C ILE A 19 -21.49 36.45 -27.15
N ALA A 20 -20.99 37.68 -27.34
CA ALA A 20 -19.60 38.04 -26.98
C ALA A 20 -19.20 37.91 -25.49
N PRO A 21 -20.07 38.14 -24.48
CA PRO A 21 -19.63 38.09 -23.07
C PRO A 21 -19.33 36.67 -22.55
N ILE A 22 -19.97 35.65 -23.14
CA ILE A 22 -19.88 34.26 -22.64
C ILE A 22 -18.53 33.64 -23.02
N VAL A 23 -18.04 33.91 -24.24
CA VAL A 23 -16.77 33.39 -24.74
C VAL A 23 -15.56 33.95 -23.96
N GLN A 24 -15.62 35.23 -23.54
CA GLN A 24 -14.57 35.81 -22.70
C GLN A 24 -14.56 35.26 -21.26
N LEU A 25 -15.72 34.85 -20.74
CA LEU A 25 -15.85 34.26 -19.42
C LEU A 25 -15.32 32.82 -19.41
N GLU A 26 -15.61 32.03 -20.44
CA GLU A 26 -15.06 30.67 -20.61
C GLU A 26 -13.54 30.67 -20.79
N GLN A 27 -12.99 31.61 -21.57
CA GLN A 27 -11.54 31.75 -21.73
C GLN A 27 -10.84 32.13 -20.43
N ARG A 28 -11.45 32.99 -19.59
CA ARG A 28 -10.90 33.35 -18.27
C ARG A 28 -11.00 32.20 -17.26
N LEU A 29 -12.10 31.45 -17.27
CA LEU A 29 -12.26 30.24 -16.44
C LEU A 29 -11.26 29.14 -16.83
N PHE A 30 -11.03 28.94 -18.13
CA PHE A 30 -10.03 27.99 -18.65
C PHE A 30 -8.59 28.38 -18.30
N GLN A 31 -8.27 29.69 -18.34
CA GLN A 31 -6.96 30.20 -17.90
C GLN A 31 -6.75 30.07 -16.38
N LEU A 32 -7.82 30.23 -15.59
CA LEU A 32 -7.77 30.05 -14.13
C LEU A 32 -7.60 28.57 -13.74
N THR A 33 -8.31 27.65 -14.40
CA THR A 33 -8.18 26.20 -14.11
C THR A 33 -6.84 25.62 -14.56
N THR A 34 -6.31 26.07 -15.69
CA THR A 34 -4.97 25.67 -16.15
C THR A 34 -3.86 26.27 -15.28
N GLY A 35 -4.02 27.51 -14.80
CA GLY A 35 -3.11 28.13 -13.83
C GLY A 35 -3.09 27.44 -12.47
N ILE A 36 -4.24 27.05 -11.93
CA ILE A 36 -4.36 26.30 -10.67
C ILE A 36 -3.74 24.90 -10.80
N SER A 37 -3.98 24.22 -11.92
CA SER A 37 -3.39 22.90 -12.20
C SER A 37 -1.87 22.99 -12.32
N HIS A 38 -1.35 24.04 -12.97
CA HIS A 38 0.10 24.24 -13.10
C HIS A 38 0.76 24.61 -11.76
N LEU A 39 0.11 25.43 -10.93
CA LEU A 39 0.57 25.75 -9.58
C LEU A 39 0.52 24.55 -8.63
N GLN A 40 -0.52 23.72 -8.68
CA GLN A 40 -0.57 22.46 -7.91
C GLN A 40 0.50 21.47 -8.38
N HIS A 41 0.76 21.38 -9.68
CA HIS A 41 1.81 20.52 -10.21
C HIS A 41 3.22 21.02 -9.84
N GLN A 42 3.47 22.34 -9.91
CA GLN A 42 4.73 22.93 -9.46
C GLN A 42 4.92 22.80 -7.94
N HIS A 43 3.86 22.94 -7.14
CA HIS A 43 3.94 22.72 -5.70
C HIS A 43 4.25 21.25 -5.40
N THR A 44 3.62 20.31 -6.09
CA THR A 44 3.89 18.86 -5.96
C THR A 44 5.33 18.52 -6.35
N ILE A 45 5.87 19.08 -7.44
CA ILE A 45 7.25 18.86 -7.88
C ILE A 45 8.27 19.51 -6.92
N LYS A 46 7.93 20.66 -6.31
CA LYS A 46 8.79 21.33 -5.32
C LYS A 46 8.78 20.59 -3.98
N THR A 47 7.67 19.98 -3.59
CA THR A 47 7.59 19.08 -2.42
C THR A 47 8.32 17.75 -2.67
N LEU A 48 8.34 17.24 -3.90
CA LEU A 48 9.11 16.04 -4.29
C LEU A 48 10.64 16.22 -4.27
N ARG A 49 11.14 17.46 -4.16
CA ARG A 49 12.57 17.76 -3.93
C ARG A 49 12.89 18.08 -2.47
N GLY A 50 11.91 17.94 -1.55
CA GLY A 50 12.15 18.05 -0.12
C GLY A 50 13.18 17.02 0.36
N ASN A 51 13.88 17.34 1.44
CA ASN A 51 14.71 16.34 2.11
C ASN A 51 13.81 15.19 2.57
N MET A 52 14.16 13.96 2.20
CA MET A 52 13.45 12.78 2.65
C MET A 52 13.84 12.49 4.10
N ASP A 53 12.84 12.38 4.95
CA ASP A 53 12.98 11.86 6.31
C ASP A 53 13.08 10.34 6.28
N VAL A 54 14.20 9.82 6.78
CA VAL A 54 14.55 8.40 6.74
C VAL A 54 14.78 7.85 8.14
N SER A 55 14.15 6.70 8.38
CA SER A 55 14.42 5.82 9.49
C SER A 55 15.39 4.74 9.06
N ILE A 56 16.52 4.65 9.76
CA ILE A 56 17.62 3.75 9.40
C ILE A 56 17.66 2.54 10.32
N ALA A 57 17.85 1.35 9.75
CA ALA A 57 18.14 0.12 10.49
C ALA A 57 19.55 -0.39 10.19
N PHE A 58 20.34 -0.68 11.22
CA PHE A 58 21.66 -1.29 11.10
C PHE A 58 21.64 -2.72 11.65
N GLN A 59 22.03 -3.69 10.83
CA GLN A 59 22.16 -5.08 11.24
C GLN A 59 23.28 -5.28 12.27
N GLY A 60 23.13 -6.23 13.20
CA GLY A 60 24.22 -6.76 13.99
C GLY A 60 25.24 -7.57 13.17
N GLY A 61 26.52 -7.53 13.58
CA GLY A 61 27.60 -8.13 12.80
C GLY A 61 28.95 -8.29 13.50
N GLY A 62 29.03 -8.10 14.83
CA GLY A 62 30.28 -8.22 15.59
C GLY A 62 31.42 -7.35 15.02
N ALA A 63 32.51 -7.99 14.60
CA ALA A 63 33.68 -7.33 14.03
C ALA A 63 33.43 -6.61 12.68
N ARG A 64 32.27 -6.79 12.06
CA ARG A 64 31.82 -6.04 10.86
C ARG A 64 31.29 -4.65 11.17
N VAL A 65 31.63 -4.14 12.36
CA VAL A 65 31.26 -2.79 12.81
C VAL A 65 31.83 -1.72 11.89
N LEU A 66 32.99 -1.93 11.26
CA LEU A 66 33.62 -0.94 10.38
C LEU A 66 32.78 -0.61 9.15
N GLU A 67 32.21 -1.63 8.49
CA GLU A 67 31.34 -1.47 7.35
C GLU A 67 30.05 -0.72 7.73
N LEU A 68 29.50 -0.99 8.93
CA LEU A 68 28.33 -0.29 9.45
C LEU A 68 28.65 1.17 9.83
N LEU A 69 29.83 1.42 10.38
CA LEU A 69 30.31 2.78 10.64
C LEU A 69 30.52 3.55 9.33
N ALA A 70 30.97 2.89 8.27
CA ALA A 70 31.09 3.51 6.95
C ALA A 70 29.70 3.89 6.40
N ALA A 71 28.71 3.02 6.58
CA ALA A 71 27.31 3.33 6.23
C ALA A 71 26.74 4.48 7.06
N ALA A 72 26.97 4.52 8.38
CA ALA A 72 26.56 5.62 9.24
C ALA A 72 27.22 6.94 8.83
N GLN A 73 28.53 6.93 8.54
CA GLN A 73 29.26 8.11 8.08
C GLN A 73 28.74 8.59 6.71
N ALA A 74 28.42 7.68 5.79
CA ALA A 74 27.81 8.01 4.50
C ALA A 74 26.44 8.69 4.69
N CYS A 75 25.60 8.19 5.59
CA CYS A 75 24.32 8.82 5.92
C CYS A 75 24.51 10.25 6.45
N ARG A 76 25.46 10.45 7.37
CA ARG A 76 25.77 11.77 7.92
C ARG A 76 26.28 12.76 6.88
N GLN A 77 27.15 12.31 5.97
CA GLN A 77 27.61 13.15 4.86
C GLN A 77 26.44 13.58 3.97
N LEU A 78 25.52 12.66 3.65
CA LEU A 78 24.32 12.98 2.87
C LEU A 78 23.36 13.91 3.60
N GLU A 79 23.26 13.79 4.92
CA GLU A 79 22.49 14.73 5.74
C GLU A 79 23.11 16.13 5.75
N THR A 80 24.43 16.23 5.89
CA THR A 80 25.18 17.49 5.80
C THR A 80 25.01 18.14 4.43
N GLU A 81 24.97 17.34 3.36
CA GLU A 81 24.70 17.77 1.98
C GLU A 81 23.23 18.09 1.71
N LYS A 82 22.33 17.94 2.69
CA LYS A 82 20.88 18.10 2.53
C LYS A 82 20.33 17.24 1.38
N LYS A 83 20.81 15.99 1.29
CA LYS A 83 20.32 14.99 0.34
C LYS A 83 19.47 13.91 1.00
N LEU A 84 19.56 13.82 2.32
CA LEU A 84 18.90 12.87 3.21
C LEU A 84 18.60 13.63 4.51
N THR A 85 17.55 13.28 5.24
CA THR A 85 17.40 13.70 6.63
C THR A 85 17.10 12.45 7.44
N VAL A 86 17.93 12.19 8.45
CA VAL A 86 17.75 11.04 9.31
C VAL A 86 16.98 11.53 10.52
N PHE A 87 15.86 10.89 10.86
CA PHE A 87 15.13 11.23 12.09
C PHE A 87 15.09 10.04 13.06
N ARG A 88 15.41 8.83 12.60
CA ARG A 88 15.49 7.63 13.45
C ARG A 88 16.65 6.74 13.05
N ALA A 89 17.35 6.19 14.04
CA ALA A 89 18.31 5.12 13.84
C ALA A 89 18.06 3.97 14.81
N SER A 90 17.99 2.76 14.27
CA SER A 90 17.80 1.51 15.03
C SER A 90 18.96 0.57 14.78
N GLY A 91 19.41 -0.14 15.80
CA GLY A 91 20.52 -1.09 15.66
C GLY A 91 20.52 -2.20 16.71
N SER A 92 21.10 -3.34 16.37
CA SER A 92 21.44 -4.42 17.32
C SER A 92 22.92 -4.75 17.27
N SER A 93 23.53 -5.08 18.41
CA SER A 93 24.96 -5.43 18.53
C SER A 93 25.86 -4.37 17.87
N ALA A 94 26.73 -4.75 16.93
CA ALA A 94 27.53 -3.81 16.14
C ALA A 94 26.72 -2.73 15.41
N GLY A 95 25.49 -3.05 14.97
CA GLY A 95 24.58 -2.09 14.37
C GLY A 95 24.07 -1.05 15.36
N ALA A 96 23.92 -1.41 16.64
CA ALA A 96 23.56 -0.45 17.70
C ALA A 96 24.68 0.58 17.91
N ILE A 97 25.94 0.17 17.82
CA ILE A 97 27.09 1.08 17.89
C ILE A 97 27.03 2.08 16.73
N ALA A 98 26.79 1.62 15.51
CA ALA A 98 26.67 2.50 14.34
C ALA A 98 25.47 3.45 14.44
N ALA A 99 24.31 2.96 14.88
CA ALA A 99 23.11 3.76 15.10
C ALA A 99 23.35 4.85 16.15
N ALA A 100 23.93 4.50 17.30
CA ALA A 100 24.25 5.44 18.36
C ALA A 100 25.25 6.50 17.89
N MET A 101 26.35 6.10 17.24
CA MET A 101 27.32 7.06 16.73
C MET A 101 26.71 8.04 15.74
N LEU A 102 25.81 7.57 14.86
CA LEU A 102 25.10 8.42 13.90
C LEU A 102 24.35 9.56 14.60
N VAL A 103 23.53 9.24 15.59
CA VAL A 103 22.58 10.18 16.22
C VAL A 103 23.14 10.98 17.40
N THR A 104 24.24 10.54 18.02
CA THR A 104 24.92 11.29 19.09
C THR A 104 25.98 12.25 18.54
N ASN A 105 26.03 12.51 17.23
CA ASN A 105 27.05 13.31 16.56
C ASN A 105 28.51 12.86 16.85
N CYS A 106 28.72 11.57 17.13
CA CYS A 106 30.05 11.01 17.38
C CYS A 106 30.92 11.14 16.12
N ASN A 107 32.11 11.74 16.19
CA ASN A 107 32.99 11.89 15.02
C ASN A 107 33.60 10.54 14.60
N ILE A 108 32.93 9.84 13.68
CA ILE A 108 33.32 8.50 13.22
C ILE A 108 34.70 8.52 12.55
N SER A 109 35.03 9.58 11.79
CA SER A 109 36.36 9.71 11.17
C SER A 109 37.48 9.71 12.21
N ASN A 110 37.34 10.49 13.28
CA ASN A 110 38.30 10.48 14.39
C ASN A 110 38.40 9.11 15.06
N VAL A 111 37.26 8.42 15.23
CA VAL A 111 37.25 7.06 15.77
C VAL A 111 38.11 6.14 14.90
N ILE A 112 37.87 6.10 13.59
CA ILE A 112 38.61 5.24 12.66
C ILE A 112 40.11 5.57 12.64
N GLU A 113 40.48 6.86 12.68
CA GLU A 113 41.87 7.30 12.75
C GLU A 113 42.54 6.91 14.07
N GLY A 114 41.79 6.94 15.18
CA GLY A 114 42.27 6.60 16.52
C GLY A 114 42.29 5.11 16.84
N LEU A 115 41.62 4.25 16.06
CA LEU A 115 41.56 2.80 16.30
C LEU A 115 42.93 2.13 16.50
N PRO A 116 43.99 2.42 15.70
CA PRO A 116 45.31 1.82 15.91
C PRO A 116 45.88 2.06 17.31
N GLY A 117 45.56 3.21 17.92
CA GLY A 117 45.96 3.53 19.29
C GLY A 117 45.34 2.61 20.35
N LEU A 118 44.26 1.89 20.01
CA LEU A 118 43.56 0.94 20.89
C LEU A 118 43.96 -0.52 20.66
N GLU A 119 44.85 -0.83 19.71
CA GLU A 119 45.23 -2.21 19.38
C GLU A 119 45.78 -2.96 20.61
N LYS A 120 46.57 -2.27 21.44
CA LYS A 120 47.15 -2.83 22.65
C LYS A 120 46.08 -3.17 23.68
N GLU A 121 45.12 -2.27 23.90
CA GLU A 121 43.98 -2.52 24.77
C GLU A 121 43.11 -3.66 24.28
N VAL A 122 42.81 -3.72 22.99
CA VAL A 122 41.99 -4.80 22.42
C VAL A 122 42.72 -6.12 22.57
N SER A 123 44.03 -6.17 22.30
CA SER A 123 44.84 -7.37 22.52
C SER A 123 44.88 -7.80 23.98
N ARG A 124 44.80 -6.85 24.92
CA ARG A 124 44.74 -7.10 26.36
C ARG A 124 43.36 -7.60 26.82
N TYR A 125 42.29 -6.99 26.32
CA TYR A 125 40.90 -7.29 26.68
C TYR A 125 40.39 -8.57 26.00
N PHE A 126 40.78 -8.80 24.75
CA PHE A 126 40.35 -9.92 23.92
C PHE A 126 41.55 -10.76 23.44
N PRO A 127 42.34 -11.33 24.37
CA PRO A 127 43.55 -12.02 23.96
C PRO A 127 43.21 -13.34 23.25
N ALA A 128 43.81 -13.57 22.08
CA ALA A 128 43.51 -14.71 21.21
C ALA A 128 43.67 -16.09 21.89
N TRP A 129 44.51 -16.20 22.91
CA TRP A 129 44.67 -17.46 23.66
C TRP A 129 43.39 -17.89 24.39
N ARG A 130 42.48 -16.96 24.71
CA ARG A 130 41.18 -17.30 25.32
C ARG A 130 40.23 -18.03 24.36
N LEU A 131 40.47 -17.93 23.05
CA LEU A 131 39.72 -18.67 22.03
C LEU A 131 40.24 -20.11 21.84
N LYS A 132 41.31 -20.52 22.52
CA LYS A 132 41.76 -21.92 22.49
C LYS A 132 40.69 -22.82 23.12
N ALA A 133 40.36 -23.94 22.46
CA ALA A 133 39.29 -24.85 22.88
C ALA A 133 39.38 -25.26 24.37
N ALA A 134 40.58 -25.59 24.86
CA ALA A 134 40.79 -25.93 26.26
C ALA A 134 40.41 -24.80 27.24
N CYS A 135 40.68 -23.54 26.89
CA CYS A 135 40.29 -22.38 27.70
C CYS A 135 38.78 -22.15 27.67
N ILE A 136 38.17 -22.24 26.49
CA ILE A 136 36.71 -22.11 26.31
C ILE A 136 35.99 -23.15 27.17
N ILE A 137 36.35 -24.44 27.03
CA ILE A 137 35.74 -25.54 27.78
C ILE A 137 35.89 -25.32 29.29
N SER A 138 37.10 -24.99 29.76
CA SER A 138 37.36 -24.74 31.18
C SER A 138 36.51 -23.60 31.74
N ARG A 139 36.34 -22.51 31.00
CA ARG A 139 35.51 -21.37 31.42
C ARG A 139 34.03 -21.70 31.41
N TRP A 140 33.54 -22.37 30.37
CA TRP A 140 32.14 -22.80 30.30
C TRP A 140 31.76 -23.76 31.43
N MET A 141 32.62 -24.75 31.74
CA MET A 141 32.43 -25.66 32.88
C MET A 141 32.37 -24.93 34.23
N ARG A 142 32.99 -23.74 34.34
CA ARG A 142 32.96 -22.91 35.54
C ARG A 142 31.83 -21.87 35.53
N GLY A 143 31.04 -21.81 34.46
CA GLY A 143 30.00 -20.81 34.23
C GLY A 143 30.58 -19.40 34.09
N MET A 144 31.73 -19.26 33.43
CA MET A 144 32.37 -17.96 33.17
C MET A 144 32.34 -17.62 31.67
N PRO A 145 32.11 -16.34 31.30
CA PRO A 145 32.16 -15.91 29.91
C PRO A 145 33.61 -15.92 29.40
N ILE A 146 33.81 -16.07 28.09
CA ILE A 146 35.16 -16.04 27.47
C ILE A 146 35.85 -14.69 27.75
N TYR A 147 35.12 -13.59 27.58
CA TYR A 147 35.57 -12.22 27.80
C TYR A 147 34.73 -11.51 28.85
N SER A 148 35.27 -10.44 29.44
CA SER A 148 34.56 -9.65 30.47
C SER A 148 33.71 -8.58 29.81
N GLU A 149 32.47 -8.40 30.29
CA GLU A 149 31.61 -7.28 29.87
C GLU A 149 32.21 -5.92 30.25
N LEU A 150 32.92 -5.86 31.38
CA LEU A 150 33.61 -4.64 31.83
C LEU A 150 34.69 -4.21 30.83
N ASP A 151 35.40 -5.17 30.23
CA ASP A 151 36.43 -4.87 29.24
C ASP A 151 35.80 -4.31 27.94
N VAL A 152 34.64 -4.84 27.54
CA VAL A 152 33.85 -4.31 26.41
C VAL A 152 33.34 -2.91 26.72
N SER A 153 32.79 -2.69 27.92
CA SER A 153 32.33 -1.38 28.40
C SER A 153 33.44 -0.34 28.34
N GLU A 154 34.62 -0.65 28.91
CA GLU A 154 35.77 0.24 28.91
C GLU A 154 36.29 0.52 27.49
N LEU A 155 36.26 -0.47 26.60
CA LEU A 155 36.63 -0.25 25.20
C LEU A 155 35.64 0.71 24.52
N LEU A 156 34.33 0.50 24.68
CA LEU A 156 33.29 1.34 24.10
C LEU A 156 33.39 2.78 24.61
N ILE A 157 33.61 2.99 25.91
CA ILE A 157 33.82 4.31 26.50
C ILE A 157 35.00 5.02 25.81
N LYS A 158 36.13 4.32 25.64
CA LYS A 158 37.31 4.88 24.96
C LYS A 158 37.01 5.23 23.50
N ILE A 159 36.34 4.32 22.78
CA ILE A 159 35.99 4.52 21.37
C ILE A 159 35.09 5.76 21.20
N PHE A 160 34.02 5.88 21.99
CA PHE A 160 33.13 7.04 21.91
C PHE A 160 33.84 8.33 22.35
N ALA A 161 34.74 8.26 23.35
CA ALA A 161 35.52 9.42 23.78
C ALA A 161 36.44 9.95 22.67
N ILE A 162 37.06 9.08 21.87
CA ILE A 162 37.84 9.49 20.66
C ILE A 162 36.95 10.27 19.68
N GLY A 163 35.70 9.84 19.53
CA GLY A 163 34.68 10.51 18.72
C GLY A 163 34.04 11.75 19.39
N GLY A 164 34.46 12.13 20.60
CA GLY A 164 33.95 13.30 21.32
C GLY A 164 32.65 13.08 22.10
N VAL A 165 32.27 11.83 22.38
CA VAL A 165 31.04 11.49 23.10
C VAL A 165 31.36 10.74 24.40
N ASP A 166 30.81 11.19 25.53
CA ASP A 166 30.93 10.47 26.80
C ASP A 166 29.82 9.41 26.93
N ALA A 167 30.14 8.17 26.56
CA ALA A 167 29.20 7.05 26.62
C ALA A 167 28.76 6.66 28.05
N ARG A 168 29.33 7.26 29.11
CA ARG A 168 28.88 7.06 30.49
C ARG A 168 27.63 7.87 30.82
N ARG A 169 27.27 8.85 29.99
CA ARG A 169 26.06 9.66 30.21
C ARG A 169 24.80 8.88 29.81
N PRO A 170 23.63 9.22 30.40
CA PRO A 170 22.33 8.71 29.97
C PRO A 170 22.05 8.98 28.49
N LEU A 171 21.23 8.14 27.86
CA LEU A 171 20.84 8.31 26.45
C LEU A 171 20.08 9.63 26.21
N GLU A 172 19.18 10.00 27.11
CA GLU A 172 18.37 11.23 27.05
C GLU A 172 19.21 12.52 27.04
N ASP A 173 20.44 12.42 27.51
CA ASP A 173 21.42 13.48 27.67
C ASP A 173 22.36 13.63 26.45
N LEU A 174 22.43 12.60 25.62
CA LEU A 174 23.41 12.45 24.54
C LEU A 174 22.80 12.57 23.14
N VAL A 175 21.58 12.06 22.96
CA VAL A 175 20.92 12.04 21.66
C VAL A 175 20.28 13.41 21.41
N ASP A 176 20.59 14.02 20.26
CA ASP A 176 19.93 15.25 19.85
C ASP A 176 18.43 14.99 19.67
N LYS A 177 17.58 15.88 20.20
CA LYS A 177 16.11 15.75 20.20
C LYS A 177 15.49 15.60 18.82
N ARG A 178 16.24 15.89 17.76
CA ARG A 178 15.84 15.66 16.36
C ARG A 178 15.87 14.18 15.97
N TYR A 179 16.60 13.34 16.69
CA TYR A 179 16.71 11.92 16.40
C TYR A 179 16.00 11.06 17.43
N GLU A 180 15.44 9.95 16.95
CA GLU A 180 15.00 8.81 17.74
C GLU A 180 16.06 7.71 17.64
N LEU A 181 16.51 7.18 18.78
CA LEU A 181 17.49 6.09 18.84
C LEU A 181 16.82 4.85 19.38
N ARG A 182 16.96 3.70 18.71
CA ARG A 182 16.49 2.40 19.22
C ARG A 182 17.61 1.38 19.25
N ILE A 183 18.08 1.06 20.45
CA ILE A 183 19.07 0.01 20.68
C ILE A 183 18.32 -1.27 21.05
N LEU A 184 18.42 -2.31 20.21
CA LEU A 184 17.74 -3.58 20.43
C LEU A 184 18.61 -4.53 21.25
N ARG A 185 17.98 -5.20 22.22
CA ARG A 185 18.55 -6.31 23.00
C ARG A 185 17.52 -7.43 23.11
N SER A 186 18.00 -8.66 23.24
CA SER A 186 17.14 -9.83 23.39
C SER A 186 16.81 -10.06 24.87
N ASP A 187 15.54 -10.19 25.24
CA ASP A 187 15.11 -10.55 26.59
C ASP A 187 14.60 -11.99 26.58
N ILE A 188 15.39 -12.91 27.15
CA ILE A 188 15.05 -14.34 27.12
C ILE A 188 13.94 -14.72 28.10
N GLN A 189 13.71 -13.92 29.14
CA GLN A 189 12.61 -14.20 30.07
C GLN A 189 11.27 -13.84 29.42
N ALA A 190 11.23 -12.72 28.71
CA ALA A 190 10.06 -12.29 27.96
C ALA A 190 9.94 -12.95 26.57
N ASN A 191 10.96 -13.70 26.13
CA ASN A 191 11.07 -14.32 24.80
C ASN A 191 10.79 -13.31 23.67
N THR A 192 11.34 -12.10 23.81
CA THR A 192 11.07 -11.00 22.89
C THR A 192 12.27 -10.06 22.77
N SER A 193 12.24 -9.21 21.75
CA SER A 193 13.16 -8.08 21.62
C SER A 193 12.69 -6.93 22.51
N ARG A 194 13.61 -6.33 23.26
CA ARG A 194 13.38 -5.10 24.02
C ARG A 194 14.25 -3.99 23.43
N ASN A 195 13.66 -2.82 23.21
CA ASN A 195 14.41 -1.65 22.79
C ASN A 195 14.73 -0.73 23.98
N VAL A 196 15.89 -0.10 23.92
CA VAL A 196 16.24 1.06 24.75
C VAL A 196 16.17 2.27 23.83
N THR A 197 15.37 3.26 24.23
CA THR A 197 15.12 4.46 23.43
C THR A 197 16.00 5.63 23.85
N GLU A 198 16.04 6.69 23.04
CA GLU A 198 16.69 7.96 23.37
C GLU A 198 16.20 8.57 24.68
N LYS A 199 14.94 8.33 25.07
CA LYS A 199 14.35 8.83 26.33
C LYS A 199 14.75 8.04 27.58
N SER A 200 15.65 7.07 27.46
CA SER A 200 16.06 6.24 28.57
C SER A 200 17.08 6.95 29.46
N SER A 201 16.93 6.81 30.77
CA SER A 201 17.95 7.22 31.75
C SER A 201 19.12 6.22 31.83
N GLU A 202 19.08 5.13 31.08
CA GLU A 202 20.16 4.15 30.98
C GLU A 202 21.39 4.78 30.30
N ARG A 203 22.60 4.48 30.81
CA ARG A 203 23.84 4.96 30.21
C ARG A 203 24.01 4.34 28.82
N LEU A 204 24.50 5.12 27.87
CA LEU A 204 24.71 4.64 26.49
C LEU A 204 25.57 3.37 26.46
N VAL A 205 26.67 3.33 27.23
CA VAL A 205 27.55 2.15 27.28
C VAL A 205 26.83 0.90 27.78
N ASP A 206 25.96 1.00 28.78
CA ASP A 206 25.26 -0.15 29.35
C ASP A 206 24.26 -0.74 28.34
N ALA A 207 23.55 0.15 27.62
CA ALA A 207 22.63 -0.26 26.56
C ALA A 207 23.36 -0.95 25.40
N LEU A 208 24.52 -0.43 25.00
CA LEU A 208 25.35 -1.02 23.93
C LEU A 208 25.97 -2.36 24.35
N VAL A 209 26.46 -2.48 25.58
CA VAL A 209 27.02 -3.73 26.12
C VAL A 209 25.95 -4.82 26.15
N ASP A 210 24.75 -4.50 26.62
CA ASP A 210 23.62 -5.44 26.60
C ASP A 210 23.26 -5.86 25.17
N SER A 211 23.21 -4.90 24.24
CA SER A 211 22.90 -5.17 22.84
C SER A 211 23.94 -6.06 22.15
N ALA A 212 25.18 -6.07 22.63
CA ALA A 212 26.30 -6.88 22.14
C ALA A 212 26.63 -8.10 23.02
N ALA A 213 25.78 -8.43 24.01
CA ALA A 213 26.04 -9.44 25.02
C ALA A 213 25.85 -10.87 24.49
N ILE A 214 26.75 -11.31 23.61
CA ILE A 214 26.72 -12.66 23.03
C ILE A 214 26.82 -13.72 24.15
N PRO A 215 25.90 -14.69 24.20
CA PRO A 215 25.86 -15.72 25.23
C PRO A 215 27.16 -16.52 25.28
N PHE A 216 27.65 -16.80 26.49
CA PHE A 216 28.88 -17.52 26.79
C PHE A 216 30.18 -16.83 26.34
N VAL A 217 30.12 -15.91 25.38
CA VAL A 217 31.26 -15.10 24.93
C VAL A 217 31.47 -13.93 25.88
N PHE A 218 30.42 -13.13 26.10
CA PHE A 218 30.47 -11.96 26.98
C PHE A 218 29.63 -12.17 28.25
N ARG A 219 28.50 -12.88 28.14
CA ARG A 219 27.52 -13.00 29.22
C ARG A 219 27.25 -14.44 29.64
N THR A 220 27.19 -14.67 30.95
CA THR A 220 26.71 -15.94 31.54
C THR A 220 25.82 -15.66 32.75
N PRO A 221 24.90 -16.59 33.11
CA PRO A 221 24.00 -16.41 34.24
C PRO A 221 24.69 -16.12 35.58
N LYS A 222 25.91 -16.61 35.77
CA LYS A 222 26.63 -16.53 37.04
C LYS A 222 27.38 -15.20 37.25
N THR A 223 27.72 -14.49 36.17
CA THR A 223 28.64 -13.36 36.23
C THR A 223 28.01 -12.02 35.87
N SER A 224 26.84 -12.02 35.25
CA SER A 224 26.16 -10.79 34.82
C SER A 224 25.10 -10.37 35.84
N SER A 225 24.94 -9.05 35.99
CA SER A 225 23.86 -8.46 36.78
C SER A 225 22.50 -8.53 36.07
N ARG A 226 22.50 -8.71 34.74
CA ARG A 226 21.30 -8.79 33.88
C ARG A 226 21.40 -10.00 32.93
N PRO A 227 21.48 -11.22 33.47
CA PRO A 227 21.72 -12.43 32.68
C PRO A 227 20.61 -12.74 31.66
N GLU A 228 19.42 -12.18 31.84
CA GLU A 228 18.27 -12.29 30.95
C GLU A 228 18.39 -11.48 29.66
N LEU A 229 19.22 -10.42 29.67
CA LEU A 229 19.43 -9.57 28.51
C LEU A 229 20.61 -10.10 27.70
N LEU A 230 20.42 -10.40 26.43
CA LEU A 230 21.44 -10.93 25.54
C LEU A 230 21.55 -10.08 24.27
N ASP A 231 22.53 -10.41 23.43
CA ASP A 231 22.75 -9.77 22.14
C ASP A 231 21.44 -9.69 21.32
N GLY A 232 21.14 -8.49 20.81
CA GLY A 232 19.92 -8.24 20.03
C GLY A 232 19.84 -9.07 18.75
N GLY A 233 20.99 -9.53 18.25
CA GLY A 233 21.14 -10.42 17.10
C GLY A 233 20.49 -11.79 17.25
N ILE A 234 20.18 -12.23 18.47
CA ILE A 234 19.55 -13.54 18.70
C ILE A 234 18.08 -13.54 18.24
N PHE A 235 17.31 -12.51 18.62
CA PHE A 235 15.90 -12.41 18.21
C PHE A 235 15.68 -11.51 16.99
N GLN A 236 16.43 -10.41 16.88
CA GLN A 236 16.21 -9.41 15.83
C GLN A 236 17.54 -8.78 15.38
N ASN A 237 18.27 -9.52 14.54
CA ASN A 237 19.57 -9.07 14.05
C ASN A 237 19.50 -7.92 13.05
N LEU A 238 18.37 -7.73 12.36
CA LEU A 238 18.11 -6.52 11.58
C LEU A 238 16.86 -5.83 12.14
N PRO A 239 16.95 -4.65 12.77
CA PRO A 239 15.81 -3.96 13.36
C PRO A 239 14.91 -3.26 12.33
N ALA A 240 14.65 -3.89 11.18
CA ALA A 240 13.88 -3.29 10.08
C ALA A 240 12.43 -2.99 10.48
N LEU A 241 11.77 -3.92 11.18
CA LEU A 241 10.41 -3.72 11.70
C LEU A 241 10.36 -2.58 12.74
N GLU A 242 11.36 -2.49 13.61
CA GLU A 242 11.45 -1.40 14.58
C GLU A 242 11.68 -0.06 13.87
N ALA A 243 12.55 -0.02 12.86
CA ALA A 243 12.73 1.18 12.05
C ALA A 243 11.44 1.59 11.31
N ALA A 244 10.63 0.61 10.87
CA ALA A 244 9.36 0.82 10.17
C ALA A 244 8.17 1.17 11.07
N LYS A 245 8.28 0.92 12.37
CA LYS A 245 7.18 1.09 13.33
C LYS A 245 6.79 2.57 13.49
N ASP A 246 5.50 2.87 13.48
CA ASP A 246 4.97 4.23 13.70
C ASP A 246 5.54 5.28 12.73
N LEU A 247 5.80 4.89 11.48
CA LEU A 247 6.24 5.82 10.44
C LEU A 247 5.08 6.61 9.85
N ALA A 248 5.31 7.91 9.64
CA ALA A 248 4.46 8.71 8.80
C ALA A 248 4.53 8.24 7.33
N GLU A 249 3.45 8.45 6.57
CA GLU A 249 3.34 7.96 5.18
C GLU A 249 4.40 8.55 4.24
N ASP A 250 4.97 9.70 4.57
CA ASP A 250 6.01 10.41 3.83
C ASP A 250 7.43 10.08 4.28
N HIS A 251 7.59 9.25 5.32
CA HIS A 251 8.89 8.79 5.78
C HIS A 251 9.28 7.47 5.09
N ALA A 252 10.58 7.28 4.87
CA ALA A 252 11.12 6.03 4.30
C ALA A 252 11.90 5.22 5.33
N VAL A 253 11.97 3.91 5.12
CA VAL A 253 12.89 3.02 5.84
C VAL A 253 14.05 2.69 4.93
N LEU A 254 15.27 2.74 5.46
CA LEU A 254 16.46 2.24 4.82
C LEU A 254 17.20 1.30 5.78
N ALA A 255 17.47 0.07 5.34
CA ALA A 255 18.20 -0.90 6.12
C ALA A 255 19.60 -1.15 5.54
N PHE A 256 20.58 -1.32 6.41
CA PHE A 256 21.91 -1.80 6.08
C PHE A 256 22.06 -3.22 6.63
N SER A 257 22.24 -4.16 5.72
CA SER A 257 22.43 -5.58 6.00
C SER A 257 23.69 -6.05 5.30
N PHE A 258 24.17 -7.26 5.57
CA PHE A 258 25.31 -7.84 4.87
C PHE A 258 24.84 -8.82 3.79
N ASP A 259 25.66 -9.02 2.75
CA ASP A 259 25.47 -10.13 1.79
C ASP A 259 25.46 -11.48 2.52
N LYS A 260 24.72 -12.49 2.05
CA LYS A 260 24.81 -13.83 2.68
C LYS A 260 26.24 -14.35 2.53
N ALA A 261 26.83 -14.80 3.64
CA ALA A 261 28.15 -15.40 3.58
C ALA A 261 28.09 -16.62 2.66
N SER A 262 28.90 -16.64 1.60
CA SER A 262 29.06 -17.84 0.78
C SER A 262 29.67 -18.92 1.67
N ARG A 263 28.86 -19.85 2.17
CA ARG A 263 29.32 -20.95 3.02
C ARG A 263 30.18 -21.87 2.16
N THR A 264 31.49 -21.72 2.24
CA THR A 264 32.42 -22.73 1.74
C THR A 264 32.29 -23.94 2.68
N ALA A 265 31.88 -25.07 2.13
CA ALA A 265 31.78 -26.32 2.87
C ALA A 265 33.19 -26.74 3.33
N SER A 266 33.57 -26.36 4.56
CA SER A 266 34.80 -26.84 5.18
C SER A 266 34.66 -28.33 5.48
N GLY A 267 35.57 -29.16 4.94
CA GLY A 267 35.50 -30.63 5.02
C GLY A 267 35.75 -31.24 6.40
N LYS A 268 35.95 -30.44 7.45
CA LYS A 268 36.05 -30.93 8.84
C LYS A 268 35.40 -29.91 9.78
N THR A 269 34.28 -30.27 10.40
CA THR A 269 33.55 -29.45 11.34
C THR A 269 33.87 -29.89 12.77
N THR A 270 34.59 -29.07 13.52
CA THR A 270 34.71 -29.20 14.97
C THR A 270 33.36 -28.89 15.65
N LEU A 271 33.13 -29.35 16.88
CA LEU A 271 31.91 -29.04 17.65
C LEU A 271 31.67 -27.52 17.77
N LEU A 272 32.75 -26.75 17.90
CA LEU A 272 32.69 -25.29 18.00
C LEU A 272 32.29 -24.65 16.65
N GLU A 273 32.85 -25.13 15.54
CA GLU A 273 32.42 -24.70 14.20
C GLU A 273 30.97 -25.09 13.93
N TYR A 274 30.53 -26.25 14.38
CA TYR A 274 29.13 -26.66 14.27
C TYR A 274 28.19 -25.74 15.06
N GLY A 275 28.52 -25.42 16.32
CA GLY A 275 27.76 -24.46 17.12
C GLY A 275 27.73 -23.07 16.49
N LYS A 276 28.87 -22.62 15.92
CA LYS A 276 28.94 -21.37 15.16
C LYS A 276 28.02 -21.40 13.94
N ILE A 277 28.02 -22.48 13.16
CA ILE A 277 27.14 -22.64 11.97
C ILE A 277 25.67 -22.60 12.37
N ILE A 278 25.28 -23.20 13.50
CA ILE A 278 23.91 -23.12 14.01
C ILE A 278 23.53 -21.68 14.35
N ILE A 279 24.36 -20.99 15.13
CA ILE A 279 24.10 -19.59 15.52
C ILE A 279 24.03 -18.71 14.26
N ASP A 280 25.00 -18.83 13.35
CA ASP A 280 25.03 -18.07 12.10
C ASP A 280 23.77 -18.36 11.26
N SER A 281 23.29 -19.61 11.21
CA SER A 281 22.04 -19.96 10.49
C SER A 281 20.78 -19.37 11.13
N LEU A 282 20.70 -19.38 12.47
CA LEU A 282 19.58 -18.76 13.19
C LEU A 282 19.59 -17.24 12.97
N VAL A 283 20.76 -16.62 13.01
CA VAL A 283 20.93 -15.20 12.73
C VAL A 283 20.53 -14.87 11.29
N ASP A 284 21.02 -15.64 10.30
CA ASP A 284 20.69 -15.46 8.89
C ASP A 284 19.17 -15.53 8.63
N GLU A 285 18.50 -16.53 9.21
CA GLU A 285 17.04 -16.70 9.10
C GLU A 285 16.29 -15.51 9.72
N ARG A 286 16.75 -15.02 10.88
CA ARG A 286 16.15 -13.85 11.53
C ARG A 286 16.38 -12.55 10.76
N VAL A 287 17.53 -12.39 10.10
CA VAL A 287 17.79 -11.26 9.20
C VAL A 287 16.84 -11.31 8.02
N GLU A 288 16.68 -12.48 7.39
CA GLU A 288 15.78 -12.67 6.24
C GLU A 288 14.33 -12.37 6.63
N SER A 289 13.85 -12.96 7.73
CA SER A 289 12.51 -12.73 8.25
C SER A 289 12.27 -11.26 8.61
N SER A 290 13.27 -10.57 9.16
CA SER A 290 13.16 -9.13 9.45
C SER A 290 13.19 -8.28 8.18
N ALA A 291 13.98 -8.67 7.17
CA ALA A 291 14.06 -7.99 5.89
C ALA A 291 12.74 -8.07 5.12
N GLN A 292 11.99 -9.18 5.23
CA GLN A 292 10.62 -9.30 4.69
C GLN A 292 9.63 -8.28 5.28
N GLY A 293 9.94 -7.74 6.46
CA GLY A 293 9.18 -6.66 7.09
C GLY A 293 9.27 -5.31 6.36
N ILE A 294 10.23 -5.18 5.44
CA ILE A 294 10.41 -4.01 4.59
C ILE A 294 10.61 -4.47 3.14
N LYS A 295 10.65 -3.54 2.18
CA LYS A 295 10.93 -3.89 0.79
C LYS A 295 12.41 -4.25 0.66
N GLU A 296 12.76 -5.33 -0.07
CA GLU A 296 14.17 -5.67 -0.32
C GLU A 296 14.91 -4.53 -1.05
N SER A 297 14.21 -3.74 -1.86
CA SER A 297 14.76 -2.53 -2.49
C SER A 297 15.22 -1.47 -1.49
N ASN A 298 14.71 -1.51 -0.25
CA ASN A 298 15.10 -0.66 0.87
C ASN A 298 16.22 -1.27 1.71
N VAL A 299 16.83 -2.39 1.28
CA VAL A 299 17.96 -3.02 1.95
C VAL A 299 19.23 -2.82 1.13
N ILE A 300 20.18 -2.06 1.67
CA ILE A 300 21.53 -1.92 1.13
C ILE A 300 22.40 -3.03 1.73
N ARG A 301 22.76 -4.02 0.91
CA ARG A 301 23.66 -5.12 1.28
C ARG A 301 25.13 -4.73 1.25
N LEU A 302 25.78 -4.57 2.39
CA LEU A 302 27.19 -4.27 2.54
C LEU A 302 28.05 -5.50 2.27
N GLN A 303 29.20 -5.30 1.63
CA GLN A 303 30.12 -6.40 1.34
C GLN A 303 30.76 -6.94 2.62
N GLN A 304 30.72 -8.25 2.80
CA GLN A 304 31.35 -8.91 3.94
C GLN A 304 32.85 -9.10 3.71
N ARG A 305 33.69 -8.23 4.26
CA ARG A 305 35.16 -8.40 4.20
C ARG A 305 35.72 -9.19 5.38
N ARG A 306 34.95 -9.33 6.47
CA ARG A 306 35.41 -9.89 7.76
C ARG A 306 34.43 -10.89 8.35
N SER A 307 34.95 -11.80 9.15
CA SER A 307 34.13 -12.68 10.01
C SER A 307 33.68 -11.92 11.26
N THR A 308 32.54 -12.30 11.84
CA THR A 308 31.93 -11.68 13.04
C THR A 308 32.87 -11.61 14.26
N LEU A 309 33.90 -12.45 14.34
CA LEU A 309 34.84 -12.51 15.47
C LEU A 309 36.26 -12.09 15.11
N ASP A 310 36.49 -11.60 13.89
CA ASP A 310 37.83 -11.17 13.45
C ASP A 310 38.12 -9.73 13.87
N PHE A 311 38.23 -9.49 15.17
CA PHE A 311 38.52 -8.16 15.71
C PHE A 311 39.95 -7.71 15.40
N LYS A 312 40.89 -8.63 15.13
CA LYS A 312 42.28 -8.27 14.87
C LYS A 312 42.43 -7.51 13.56
N SER A 313 41.68 -7.90 12.52
CA SER A 313 41.77 -7.23 11.23
C SER A 313 41.24 -5.80 11.26
N ILE A 314 40.39 -5.42 12.24
CA ILE A 314 39.86 -4.05 12.39
C ILE A 314 40.98 -3.01 12.52
N PHE A 315 42.10 -3.37 13.15
CA PHE A 315 43.18 -2.44 13.48
C PHE A 315 44.24 -2.29 12.39
N THR A 316 44.12 -3.01 11.27
CA THR A 316 45.10 -2.95 10.19
C THR A 316 44.96 -1.66 9.38
N GLU A 317 46.05 -1.24 8.73
CA GLU A 317 46.01 -0.07 7.85
C GLU A 317 45.07 -0.25 6.66
N ASP A 318 44.98 -1.47 6.12
CA ASP A 318 44.06 -1.81 5.03
C ASP A 318 42.60 -1.59 5.43
N SER A 319 42.25 -1.81 6.70
CA SER A 319 40.90 -1.57 7.22
C SER A 319 40.52 -0.10 7.19
N ARG A 320 41.48 0.80 7.44
CA ARG A 320 41.26 2.26 7.37
C ARG A 320 41.13 2.74 5.93
N ARG A 321 41.98 2.25 5.01
CA ARG A 321 41.85 2.58 3.59
C ARG A 321 40.50 2.11 3.04
N GLY A 322 40.14 0.87 3.34
CA GLY A 322 38.86 0.29 2.94
C GLY A 322 37.65 1.02 3.52
N PHE A 323 37.77 1.70 4.67
CA PHE A 323 36.67 2.47 5.26
C PHE A 323 36.21 3.62 4.36
N ASN A 324 37.13 4.46 3.86
CA ASN A 324 36.78 5.60 3.02
C ASN A 324 36.16 5.15 1.69
N ASP A 325 36.71 4.11 1.07
CA ASP A 325 36.14 3.51 -0.14
C ASP A 325 34.71 3.01 0.11
N GLU A 326 34.48 2.37 1.26
CA GLU A 326 33.15 1.88 1.65
C GLU A 326 32.17 3.03 1.92
N VAL A 327 32.63 4.16 2.50
CA VAL A 327 31.81 5.38 2.67
C VAL A 327 31.35 5.91 1.31
N VAL A 328 32.28 6.06 0.35
CA VAL A 328 31.97 6.58 -1.00
C VAL A 328 31.03 5.64 -1.76
N SER A 329 31.30 4.33 -1.71
CA SER A 329 30.46 3.30 -2.30
C SER A 329 29.05 3.32 -1.71
N THR A 330 28.95 3.30 -0.38
CA THR A 330 27.65 3.28 0.33
C THR A 330 26.85 4.55 0.06
N LYS A 331 27.50 5.72 0.06
CA LYS A 331 26.88 7.00 -0.29
C LYS A 331 26.24 6.98 -1.67
N SER A 332 26.96 6.46 -2.66
CA SER A 332 26.46 6.32 -4.04
C SER A 332 25.23 5.40 -4.11
N ARG A 333 25.23 4.32 -3.32
CA ARG A 333 24.11 3.38 -3.23
C ARG A 333 22.89 3.98 -2.53
N ILE A 334 23.08 4.82 -1.51
CA ILE A 334 21.98 5.54 -0.86
C ILE A 334 21.35 6.54 -1.83
N ILE A 335 22.15 7.26 -2.62
CA ILE A 335 21.62 8.18 -3.64
C ILE A 335 20.82 7.40 -4.69
N ALA A 336 21.38 6.31 -5.23
CA ALA A 336 20.68 5.47 -6.20
C ALA A 336 19.41 4.82 -5.62
N TRP A 337 19.42 4.46 -4.33
CA TRP A 337 18.23 4.01 -3.63
C TRP A 337 17.17 5.12 -3.56
N LYS A 338 17.54 6.33 -3.11
CA LYS A 338 16.64 7.48 -3.04
C LYS A 338 16.03 7.81 -4.40
N ASP A 339 16.84 7.84 -5.45
CA ASP A 339 16.38 8.14 -6.80
C ASP A 339 15.41 7.09 -7.32
N ARG A 340 15.57 5.81 -6.93
CA ARG A 340 14.60 4.74 -7.24
C ARG A 340 13.34 4.84 -6.38
N TYR A 341 13.47 5.23 -5.11
CA TYR A 341 12.35 5.35 -4.19
C TYR A 341 11.38 6.46 -4.61
N PHE A 342 11.87 7.55 -5.20
CA PHE A 342 11.04 8.70 -5.65
C PHE A 342 10.97 8.93 -7.16
N GLY A 343 11.81 8.26 -7.94
CA GLY A 343 11.85 8.45 -9.39
C GLY A 343 10.56 8.04 -10.09
N ALA A 344 10.39 8.50 -11.32
CA ALA A 344 9.20 8.30 -12.17
C ALA A 344 8.82 6.83 -12.46
N ALA A 345 9.58 5.85 -11.96
CA ALA A 345 9.15 4.46 -11.89
C ALA A 345 7.94 4.25 -10.95
N GLY A 346 7.57 5.27 -10.16
CA GLY A 346 6.44 5.21 -9.26
C GLY A 346 6.66 4.20 -8.15
N GLN A 347 5.80 4.22 -7.13
CA GLN A 347 5.54 2.97 -6.41
C GLN A 347 5.16 1.97 -7.50
N ASP A 348 5.90 0.86 -7.61
CA ASP A 348 5.51 -0.21 -8.51
C ASP A 348 4.13 -0.70 -8.04
N LEU A 349 3.08 -0.14 -8.64
CA LEU A 349 1.68 -0.49 -8.36
C LEU A 349 1.41 -1.96 -8.71
N HIS A 350 2.37 -2.63 -9.34
CA HIS A 350 2.37 -4.04 -9.67
C HIS A 350 3.30 -4.87 -8.76
N SER A 351 3.96 -4.25 -7.77
CA SER A 351 4.69 -5.01 -6.76
C SER A 351 3.73 -5.93 -6.04
N THR A 352 4.06 -7.22 -6.06
CA THR A 352 3.32 -8.27 -5.33
C THR A 352 3.77 -8.37 -3.87
N HIS A 353 4.75 -7.55 -3.46
CA HIS A 353 5.25 -7.57 -2.09
C HIS A 353 4.18 -6.99 -1.14
N PRO A 354 3.82 -7.67 -0.04
CA PRO A 354 2.72 -7.26 0.84
C PRO A 354 2.82 -5.80 1.34
N VAL A 355 4.04 -5.31 1.55
CA VAL A 355 4.29 -3.92 2.00
C VAL A 355 3.97 -2.90 0.92
N ASP A 356 4.31 -3.18 -0.34
CA ASP A 356 3.94 -2.33 -1.48
C ASP A 356 2.43 -2.32 -1.68
N VAL A 357 1.79 -3.48 -1.61
CA VAL A 357 0.34 -3.62 -1.76
C VAL A 357 -0.39 -2.87 -0.65
N ALA A 358 0.06 -2.97 0.60
CA ALA A 358 -0.50 -2.22 1.72
C ALA A 358 -0.28 -0.71 1.58
N ALA A 359 0.90 -0.27 1.15
CA ALA A 359 1.22 1.13 0.93
C ALA A 359 0.42 1.71 -0.25
N ALA A 360 0.30 0.98 -1.35
CA ALA A 360 -0.50 1.34 -2.51
C ALA A 360 -1.99 1.37 -2.15
N ALA A 361 -2.49 0.39 -1.40
CA ALA A 361 -3.86 0.39 -0.88
C ALA A 361 -4.12 1.58 0.05
N SER A 362 -3.18 1.95 0.92
CA SER A 362 -3.29 3.14 1.78
C SER A 362 -3.28 4.43 0.96
N LEU A 363 -2.36 4.57 0.00
CA LEU A 363 -2.29 5.74 -0.87
C LEU A 363 -3.55 5.89 -1.73
N VAL A 364 -4.04 4.80 -2.31
CA VAL A 364 -5.30 4.78 -3.05
C VAL A 364 -6.47 5.08 -2.14
N ARG A 365 -6.51 4.52 -0.92
CA ARG A 365 -7.53 4.85 0.10
C ARG A 365 -7.53 6.34 0.41
N LYS A 366 -6.38 6.96 0.62
CA LYS A 366 -6.25 8.39 0.92
C LYS A 366 -6.64 9.26 -0.27
N ARG A 367 -6.22 8.91 -1.48
CA ARG A 367 -6.62 9.59 -2.72
C ARG A 367 -8.12 9.47 -2.96
N ALA A 368 -8.70 8.29 -2.68
CA ALA A 368 -10.12 8.05 -2.76
C ALA A 368 -10.89 8.85 -1.71
N LEU A 369 -10.47 8.82 -0.44
CA LEU A 369 -11.09 9.61 0.63
C LEU A 369 -11.01 11.11 0.32
N GLY A 370 -9.83 11.62 -0.06
CA GLY A 370 -9.68 13.02 -0.48
C GLY A 370 -10.50 13.34 -1.73
N PHE A 371 -10.64 12.41 -2.67
CA PHE A 371 -11.56 12.57 -3.80
C PHE A 371 -13.01 12.63 -3.31
N PHE A 372 -13.48 11.73 -2.44
CA PHE A 372 -14.87 11.69 -1.94
C PHE A 372 -15.22 12.87 -1.03
N GLU A 373 -14.29 13.33 -0.19
CA GLU A 373 -14.47 14.53 0.64
C GLU A 373 -14.61 15.79 -0.22
N ASN A 374 -13.87 15.86 -1.33
CA ASN A 374 -13.91 17.00 -2.26
C ASN A 374 -15.02 16.89 -3.32
N SER A 375 -15.40 15.67 -3.72
CA SER A 375 -16.46 15.40 -4.69
C SER A 375 -17.79 15.23 -3.96
N LYS A 376 -18.45 16.35 -3.65
CA LYS A 376 -19.87 16.33 -3.30
C LYS A 376 -20.64 15.64 -4.42
N ARG A 377 -21.18 14.45 -4.15
CA ARG A 377 -22.14 13.67 -4.97
C ARG A 377 -22.04 13.94 -6.48
N THR A 378 -20.92 13.58 -7.10
CA THR A 378 -20.85 13.53 -8.57
C THR A 378 -21.46 12.22 -9.04
N SER A 379 -22.66 12.30 -9.62
CA SER A 379 -23.30 11.20 -10.34
C SER A 379 -22.53 10.92 -11.63
N TYR A 380 -22.29 9.65 -11.95
CA TYR A 380 -21.68 9.23 -13.21
C TYR A 380 -22.73 8.60 -14.14
N HIS A 381 -22.50 8.68 -15.45
CA HIS A 381 -23.43 8.23 -16.48
C HIS A 381 -23.08 6.81 -16.96
N ALA A 382 -23.92 5.82 -16.66
CA ALA A 382 -23.79 4.48 -17.25
C ALA A 382 -24.38 4.47 -18.66
N THR A 383 -23.64 3.95 -19.64
CA THR A 383 -24.11 3.85 -21.04
C THR A 383 -24.86 2.54 -21.29
N LEU A 384 -24.62 1.51 -20.49
CA LEU A 384 -25.38 0.26 -20.52
C LEU A 384 -25.43 -0.36 -19.13
N VAL A 385 -26.59 -0.84 -18.73
CA VAL A 385 -26.75 -1.77 -17.59
C VAL A 385 -27.51 -2.98 -18.11
N ARG A 386 -26.87 -4.15 -18.11
CA ARG A 386 -27.44 -5.43 -18.53
C ARG A 386 -27.47 -6.38 -17.34
N HIS A 387 -28.62 -6.97 -17.11
CA HIS A 387 -28.82 -7.98 -16.06
C HIS A 387 -29.32 -9.26 -16.71
N GLU A 388 -28.59 -10.36 -16.53
CA GLU A 388 -28.82 -11.65 -17.17
C GLU A 388 -28.86 -12.77 -16.13
N VAL A 389 -29.91 -13.58 -16.16
CA VAL A 389 -30.12 -14.69 -15.21
C VAL A 389 -30.12 -15.99 -16.00
N THR A 390 -29.27 -16.94 -15.60
CA THR A 390 -29.10 -18.23 -16.28
C THR A 390 -29.66 -19.37 -15.41
N TYR A 391 -30.47 -20.24 -16.02
CA TYR A 391 -31.09 -21.41 -15.38
C TYR A 391 -30.53 -22.71 -15.98
N GLU A 392 -30.32 -23.74 -15.16
CA GLU A 392 -29.78 -25.03 -15.62
C GLU A 392 -30.85 -25.94 -16.28
N THR A 393 -30.46 -26.64 -17.35
CA THR A 393 -31.32 -27.48 -18.21
C THR A 393 -31.52 -28.92 -17.69
N LEU A 394 -31.50 -29.15 -16.38
CA LEU A 394 -31.64 -30.49 -15.77
C LEU A 394 -32.98 -30.72 -15.06
N GLY A 395 -34.03 -29.99 -15.47
CA GLY A 395 -35.41 -30.25 -15.04
C GLY A 395 -35.76 -29.77 -13.62
N LEU A 396 -34.89 -28.99 -12.97
CA LEU A 396 -35.11 -28.47 -11.63
C LEU A 396 -35.08 -26.92 -11.51
N ASN A 397 -34.96 -26.18 -12.63
CA ASN A 397 -35.01 -24.71 -12.71
C ASN A 397 -34.33 -23.99 -11.52
N VAL A 398 -33.07 -24.31 -11.26
CA VAL A 398 -32.25 -23.60 -10.28
C VAL A 398 -31.52 -22.46 -11.00
N VAL A 399 -31.51 -21.26 -10.41
CA VAL A 399 -30.68 -20.14 -10.89
C VAL A 399 -29.22 -20.52 -10.71
N GLU A 400 -28.52 -20.82 -11.81
CA GLU A 400 -27.12 -21.18 -11.78
C GLU A 400 -26.24 -19.95 -11.54
N SER A 401 -26.58 -18.85 -12.23
CA SER A 401 -25.88 -17.58 -12.07
C SER A 401 -26.72 -16.36 -12.43
N ILE A 402 -26.46 -15.27 -11.73
CA ILE A 402 -26.94 -13.92 -12.02
C ILE A 402 -25.73 -13.11 -12.47
N GLN A 403 -25.75 -12.65 -13.71
CA GLN A 403 -24.72 -11.78 -14.27
C GLN A 403 -25.23 -10.34 -14.37
N LEU A 404 -24.58 -9.41 -13.69
CA LEU A 404 -24.77 -7.98 -13.85
C LEU A 404 -23.60 -7.40 -14.63
N GLU A 405 -23.89 -6.72 -15.73
CA GLU A 405 -22.92 -6.09 -16.61
C GLU A 405 -23.20 -4.59 -16.71
N VAL A 406 -22.22 -3.77 -16.34
CA VAL A 406 -22.31 -2.30 -16.37
C VAL A 406 -21.24 -1.76 -17.31
N HIS A 407 -21.65 -0.93 -18.28
CA HIS A 407 -20.74 -0.18 -19.15
C HIS A 407 -20.72 1.28 -18.78
N ILE A 408 -19.52 1.83 -18.66
CA ILE A 408 -19.27 3.25 -18.41
C ILE A 408 -18.37 3.76 -19.53
N ASP A 409 -18.83 4.75 -20.26
CA ASP A 409 -18.10 5.35 -21.39
C ASP A 409 -17.38 6.63 -20.93
N GLY A 410 -16.10 6.75 -21.29
CA GLY A 410 -15.27 7.91 -20.98
C GLY A 410 -15.70 9.20 -21.68
N SER A 411 -16.44 9.13 -22.79
CA SER A 411 -17.03 10.31 -23.44
C SER A 411 -18.05 11.03 -22.55
N HIS A 412 -18.72 10.30 -21.65
CA HIS A 412 -19.70 10.84 -20.71
C HIS A 412 -19.15 10.96 -19.28
N ASN A 413 -17.95 10.42 -19.03
CA ASN A 413 -17.33 10.33 -17.71
C ASN A 413 -15.83 10.67 -17.76
N LEU A 414 -15.48 11.71 -18.53
CA LEU A 414 -14.09 12.12 -18.72
C LEU A 414 -13.44 12.44 -17.37
N GLY A 415 -12.28 11.87 -17.11
CA GLY A 415 -11.54 12.09 -15.87
C GLY A 415 -11.97 11.20 -14.69
N LEU A 416 -12.97 10.32 -14.86
CA LEU A 416 -13.33 9.35 -13.83
C LEU A 416 -12.16 8.39 -13.58
N GLN A 417 -11.67 8.31 -12.35
CA GLN A 417 -10.56 7.45 -11.96
C GLN A 417 -10.92 6.45 -10.85
N PHE A 418 -11.93 6.76 -10.04
CA PHE A 418 -12.35 5.94 -8.92
C PHE A 418 -13.84 5.65 -9.01
N LEU A 419 -14.21 4.39 -8.82
CA LEU A 419 -15.59 3.91 -8.85
C LEU A 419 -15.90 3.21 -7.53
N GLN A 420 -16.95 3.65 -6.85
CA GLN A 420 -17.45 2.99 -5.65
C GLN A 420 -18.64 2.10 -5.99
N PHE A 421 -18.50 0.80 -5.73
CA PHE A 421 -19.59 -0.15 -5.83
C PHE A 421 -20.10 -0.48 -4.44
N ASN A 422 -21.29 0.00 -4.11
CA ASN A 422 -21.96 -0.37 -2.87
C ASN A 422 -22.81 -1.62 -3.12
N TYR A 423 -22.53 -2.70 -2.40
CA TYR A 423 -23.37 -3.88 -2.38
C TYR A 423 -24.13 -3.93 -1.07
N TYR A 424 -25.45 -3.83 -1.13
CA TYR A 424 -26.33 -4.11 0.00
C TYR A 424 -26.60 -5.62 0.01
N ALA A 425 -25.78 -6.36 0.75
CA ALA A 425 -26.05 -7.76 1.04
C ALA A 425 -27.00 -7.80 2.25
N ASP A 426 -28.30 -7.76 1.99
CA ASP A 426 -29.29 -7.89 3.07
C ASP A 426 -29.41 -9.35 3.58
N SER A 427 -28.77 -10.31 2.88
CA SER A 427 -28.65 -11.70 3.29
C SER A 427 -27.28 -11.99 3.90
N GLU A 428 -27.25 -12.79 4.96
CA GLU A 428 -26.04 -13.35 5.60
C GLU A 428 -25.14 -14.21 4.66
N SER A 429 -25.43 -14.23 3.36
CA SER A 429 -24.59 -14.87 2.33
C SER A 429 -23.37 -13.99 2.04
N SER A 430 -22.37 -14.08 2.90
CA SER A 430 -21.10 -13.34 2.87
C SER A 430 -20.15 -13.71 1.70
N LEU A 431 -20.67 -14.03 0.51
CA LEU A 431 -19.89 -14.63 -0.57
C LEU A 431 -20.15 -13.93 -1.91
N LEU A 432 -19.60 -12.73 -2.05
CA LEU A 432 -19.16 -12.22 -3.36
C LEU A 432 -18.05 -13.16 -3.85
N ARG A 433 -18.36 -14.08 -4.77
CA ARG A 433 -17.39 -15.08 -5.22
C ARG A 433 -16.58 -14.64 -6.43
N ASP A 434 -17.16 -13.89 -7.39
CA ASP A 434 -16.43 -13.43 -8.57
C ASP A 434 -16.98 -12.08 -9.10
N VAL A 435 -16.17 -11.03 -8.98
CA VAL A 435 -16.37 -9.78 -9.73
C VAL A 435 -15.23 -9.71 -10.74
N ASP A 436 -15.55 -9.84 -12.02
CA ASP A 436 -14.61 -9.64 -13.10
C ASP A 436 -14.73 -8.21 -13.61
N LEU A 437 -13.67 -7.45 -13.45
CA LEU A 437 -13.61 -6.06 -13.87
C LEU A 437 -12.69 -5.94 -15.06
N GLN A 438 -13.26 -5.59 -16.21
CA GLN A 438 -12.52 -5.38 -17.44
C GLN A 438 -12.62 -3.92 -17.85
N VAL A 439 -11.49 -3.22 -17.87
CA VAL A 439 -11.40 -1.87 -18.44
C VAL A 439 -10.92 -2.01 -19.87
N TYR A 440 -11.48 -1.27 -20.82
CA TYR A 440 -11.02 -1.25 -22.20
C TYR A 440 -10.61 0.18 -22.59
N ASP A 441 -9.50 0.31 -23.31
CA ASP A 441 -9.17 1.59 -23.94
C ASP A 441 -10.02 1.84 -25.20
N SER A 442 -9.91 3.04 -25.77
CA SER A 442 -10.56 3.42 -27.03
C SER A 442 -10.25 2.53 -28.24
N LYS A 443 -9.28 1.61 -28.12
CA LYS A 443 -8.95 0.62 -29.14
C LYS A 443 -9.47 -0.79 -28.79
N GLY A 444 -10.24 -0.92 -27.71
CA GLY A 444 -10.80 -2.19 -27.24
C GLY A 444 -9.82 -3.07 -26.48
N ASN A 445 -8.62 -2.59 -26.15
CA ASN A 445 -7.64 -3.41 -25.41
C ASN A 445 -7.97 -3.41 -23.93
N SER A 446 -7.97 -4.61 -23.32
CA SER A 446 -8.13 -4.75 -21.88
C SER A 446 -6.99 -4.05 -21.12
N LYS A 447 -7.35 -3.26 -20.12
CA LYS A 447 -6.47 -2.63 -19.13
C LYS A 447 -6.68 -3.29 -17.79
N LYS A 448 -5.59 -3.41 -17.04
CA LYS A 448 -5.64 -3.89 -15.66
C LYS A 448 -6.26 -2.81 -14.78
N ALA A 449 -7.25 -3.18 -13.99
CA ALA A 449 -7.81 -2.32 -12.95
C ALA A 449 -7.45 -2.87 -11.57
N LEU A 450 -7.26 -1.98 -10.59
CA LEU A 450 -7.00 -2.37 -9.21
C LEU A 450 -8.34 -2.46 -8.46
N LEU A 451 -8.73 -3.67 -8.10
CA LEU A 451 -9.85 -3.93 -7.20
C LEU A 451 -9.35 -3.88 -5.76
N LEU A 452 -9.85 -2.91 -5.00
CA LEU A 452 -9.57 -2.79 -3.57
C LEU A 452 -10.85 -3.10 -2.80
N PRO A 453 -10.92 -4.24 -2.09
CA PRO A 453 -12.05 -4.50 -1.21
C PRO A 453 -11.98 -3.52 -0.03
N PHE A 454 -13.03 -2.73 0.17
CA PHE A 454 -13.16 -1.83 1.30
C PHE A 454 -14.33 -2.24 2.21
N ARG A 455 -14.13 -2.07 3.51
CA ARG A 455 -15.22 -2.07 4.49
C ARG A 455 -15.28 -0.68 5.06
N ILE A 456 -16.35 0.06 4.74
CA ILE A 456 -16.58 1.38 5.31
C ILE A 456 -17.19 1.17 6.70
N GLU A 457 -16.40 1.43 7.74
CA GLU A 457 -16.91 1.42 9.12
C GLU A 457 -18.02 2.47 9.26
N GLY A 458 -19.20 2.06 9.74
CA GLY A 458 -20.36 2.93 9.97
C GLY A 458 -21.41 2.93 8.86
N ALA A 459 -21.13 2.41 7.66
CA ALA A 459 -22.17 2.15 6.66
C ALA A 459 -22.85 0.82 6.99
N GLY A 460 -24.16 0.84 7.31
CA GLY A 460 -24.91 -0.37 7.65
C GLY A 460 -24.75 -1.46 6.59
N LYS A 461 -24.26 -2.64 7.03
CA LYS A 461 -24.26 -3.95 6.34
C LYS A 461 -23.82 -4.03 4.87
N GLY A 462 -23.13 -3.03 4.31
CA GLY A 462 -22.64 -3.08 2.94
C GLY A 462 -21.16 -3.44 2.83
N ILE A 463 -20.80 -4.36 1.91
CA ILE A 463 -19.42 -4.46 1.41
C ILE A 463 -19.32 -3.43 0.28
N THR A 464 -18.32 -2.56 0.34
CA THR A 464 -18.08 -1.57 -0.69
C THR A 464 -16.79 -1.91 -1.41
N ASN A 465 -16.85 -2.21 -2.71
CA ASN A 465 -15.62 -2.36 -3.50
C ASN A 465 -15.28 -1.01 -4.11
N LEU A 466 -14.04 -0.55 -3.90
CA LEU A 466 -13.51 0.58 -4.65
C LEU A 466 -12.69 0.04 -5.81
N VAL A 467 -13.00 0.54 -6.98
CA VAL A 467 -12.27 0.25 -8.20
C VAL A 467 -11.43 1.49 -8.53
N GLY A 468 -10.11 1.31 -8.53
CA GLY A 468 -9.15 2.32 -8.96
C GLY A 468 -8.65 2.02 -10.36
N LEU A 469 -8.77 2.99 -11.25
CA LEU A 469 -8.16 2.95 -12.58
C LEU A 469 -6.70 3.41 -12.49
N ASP A 470 -5.84 2.81 -13.31
CA ASP A 470 -4.42 3.19 -13.43
C ASP A 470 -4.23 4.64 -13.90
N ARG A 471 -5.18 5.16 -14.68
CA ARG A 471 -5.31 6.56 -15.08
C ARG A 471 -6.78 6.99 -15.13
N PRO A 472 -7.08 8.30 -15.13
CA PRO A 472 -8.42 8.78 -15.42
C PRO A 472 -8.93 8.34 -16.80
N LEU A 473 -10.24 8.09 -16.92
CA LEU A 473 -10.92 7.77 -18.18
C LEU A 473 -10.71 8.89 -19.20
N ALA A 474 -10.25 8.53 -20.40
CA ALA A 474 -10.17 9.42 -21.54
C ALA A 474 -11.40 9.25 -22.45
N GLU A 475 -11.59 10.20 -23.37
CA GLU A 475 -12.64 10.11 -24.38
C GLU A 475 -12.43 8.85 -25.24
N GLY A 476 -13.50 8.05 -25.38
CA GLY A 476 -13.50 6.79 -26.11
C GLY A 476 -13.08 5.56 -25.28
N ASP A 477 -12.55 5.72 -24.07
CA ASP A 477 -12.35 4.57 -23.17
C ASP A 477 -13.70 4.01 -22.71
N SER A 478 -13.76 2.73 -22.34
CA SER A 478 -14.96 2.13 -21.74
C SER A 478 -14.62 1.18 -20.61
N ILE A 479 -15.45 1.12 -19.58
CA ILE A 479 -15.30 0.20 -18.45
C ILE A 479 -16.46 -0.77 -18.52
N ARG A 480 -16.15 -2.07 -18.45
CA ARG A 480 -17.12 -3.15 -18.35
C ARG A 480 -16.93 -3.85 -17.01
N ILE A 481 -17.91 -3.68 -16.13
CA ILE A 481 -17.95 -4.42 -14.86
C ILE A 481 -18.87 -5.61 -15.05
N VAL A 482 -18.38 -6.83 -14.84
CA VAL A 482 -19.18 -8.05 -14.86
C VAL A 482 -19.17 -8.67 -13.47
N LYS A 483 -20.34 -8.71 -12.84
CA LYS A 483 -20.54 -9.39 -11.56
C LYS A 483 -21.30 -10.67 -11.81
N ILE A 484 -20.81 -11.80 -11.30
CA ILE A 484 -21.49 -13.10 -11.40
C ILE A 484 -21.79 -13.61 -9.99
N GLU A 485 -23.07 -13.74 -9.66
CA GLU A 485 -23.54 -14.37 -8.42
C GLU A 485 -24.03 -15.78 -8.73
N LYS A 486 -23.39 -16.81 -8.17
CA LYS A 486 -23.88 -18.19 -8.25
C LYS A 486 -24.77 -18.45 -7.04
N THR A 487 -26.05 -18.76 -7.25
CA THR A 487 -26.96 -19.06 -6.13
C THR A 487 -26.84 -20.52 -5.73
N TYR A 488 -26.92 -20.82 -4.42
CA TYR A 488 -26.99 -22.20 -3.94
C TYR A 488 -28.40 -22.47 -3.39
N ASN A 489 -28.89 -23.69 -3.66
CA ASN A 489 -30.25 -24.15 -3.41
C ASN A 489 -30.83 -23.71 -2.05
N GLY A 490 -31.97 -23.02 -2.12
CA GLY A 490 -32.82 -22.75 -0.97
C GLY A 490 -33.83 -21.65 -1.23
N LEU A 491 -35.02 -22.05 -1.70
CA LEU A 491 -36.26 -21.26 -1.83
C LEU A 491 -36.37 -20.25 -2.99
N ALA A 492 -37.05 -20.69 -4.06
CA ALA A 492 -38.08 -19.89 -4.72
C ALA A 492 -39.07 -20.82 -5.45
N ARG A 493 -40.23 -21.06 -4.83
CA ARG A 493 -41.28 -21.97 -5.32
C ARG A 493 -42.25 -21.29 -6.30
N TYR A 494 -41.81 -20.23 -6.98
CA TYR A 494 -42.65 -19.44 -7.89
C TYR A 494 -42.24 -19.52 -9.38
N GLU A 495 -41.14 -20.23 -9.73
CA GLU A 495 -40.64 -20.35 -11.12
C GLU A 495 -40.48 -21.82 -11.59
N GLN A 496 -41.30 -22.74 -11.06
CA GLN A 496 -41.12 -24.18 -11.25
C GLN A 496 -41.36 -24.72 -12.67
N GLU A 497 -41.73 -23.92 -13.69
CA GLU A 497 -42.06 -24.47 -15.03
C GLU A 497 -41.25 -23.91 -16.23
N GLY A 498 -40.29 -23.00 -16.05
CA GLY A 498 -39.35 -22.63 -17.13
C GLY A 498 -40.01 -22.00 -18.38
N LEU A 499 -41.01 -21.15 -18.17
CA LEU A 499 -41.91 -20.67 -19.23
C LEU A 499 -41.56 -19.28 -19.79
N CYS A 500 -40.58 -18.57 -19.20
CA CYS A 500 -40.19 -17.23 -19.65
C CYS A 500 -38.72 -16.87 -19.35
N TRP A 501 -38.18 -15.86 -20.06
CA TRP A 501 -36.97 -15.14 -19.66
C TRP A 501 -37.18 -13.63 -19.80
N GLN A 502 -36.62 -12.85 -18.87
CA GLN A 502 -36.80 -11.40 -18.81
C GLN A 502 -35.48 -10.67 -19.12
N THR A 503 -35.58 -9.54 -19.82
CA THR A 503 -34.46 -8.64 -20.08
C THR A 503 -34.90 -7.23 -19.77
N PHE A 504 -34.13 -6.54 -18.92
CA PHE A 504 -34.33 -5.15 -18.61
C PHE A 504 -33.48 -4.30 -19.56
N ARG A 505 -34.11 -3.32 -20.23
CA ARG A 505 -33.43 -2.36 -21.09
C ARG A 505 -33.75 -0.95 -20.63
N MET A 506 -32.70 -0.17 -20.41
CA MET A 506 -32.79 1.28 -20.24
C MET A 506 -32.20 1.93 -21.49
N SER A 507 -32.97 2.78 -22.16
CA SER A 507 -32.52 3.47 -23.38
C SER A 507 -31.79 4.77 -23.02
N PRO A 508 -30.71 5.16 -23.72
CA PRO A 508 -30.00 6.39 -23.41
C PRO A 508 -30.72 7.62 -24.00
N GLY A 509 -30.98 8.62 -23.16
CA GLY A 509 -31.51 9.92 -23.54
C GLY A 509 -31.29 10.96 -22.43
N LYS A 510 -31.15 12.23 -22.79
CA LYS A 510 -31.02 13.35 -21.84
C LYS A 510 -32.34 13.45 -21.07
N THR A 511 -32.28 13.27 -19.76
CA THR A 511 -33.40 13.12 -18.80
C THR A 511 -34.20 11.82 -18.98
N THR A 512 -34.44 11.15 -17.87
CA THR A 512 -35.06 9.81 -17.67
C THR A 512 -36.37 9.66 -18.46
N ASP A 513 -36.92 8.47 -18.72
CA ASP A 513 -38.09 8.03 -17.93
C ASP A 513 -38.61 6.64 -18.34
N ARG A 514 -37.88 5.81 -19.09
CA ARG A 514 -38.43 4.53 -19.58
C ARG A 514 -37.59 3.32 -19.22
N LEU A 515 -38.14 2.47 -18.35
CA LEU A 515 -37.67 1.11 -18.13
C LEU A 515 -38.48 0.16 -19.03
N GLN A 516 -37.80 -0.51 -19.96
CA GLN A 516 -38.41 -1.57 -20.76
C GLN A 516 -38.11 -2.92 -20.13
N ILE A 517 -39.15 -3.66 -19.79
CA ILE A 517 -39.08 -5.05 -19.35
C ILE A 517 -39.53 -5.91 -20.52
N VAL A 518 -38.58 -6.62 -21.13
CA VAL A 518 -38.84 -7.51 -22.27
C VAL A 518 -38.91 -8.94 -21.75
N THR A 519 -40.10 -9.52 -21.73
CA THR A 519 -40.34 -10.90 -21.30
C THR A 519 -40.67 -11.77 -22.51
N ASN A 520 -39.95 -12.87 -22.70
CA ASN A 520 -40.16 -13.77 -23.83
C ASN A 520 -40.76 -15.09 -23.34
N PHE A 521 -41.80 -15.56 -24.01
CA PHE A 521 -42.54 -16.79 -23.70
C PHE A 521 -42.51 -17.76 -24.87
N ARG A 522 -42.54 -19.07 -24.62
CA ARG A 522 -42.89 -20.06 -25.68
C ARG A 522 -44.36 -19.92 -26.03
N GLU A 523 -44.70 -20.06 -27.30
CA GLU A 523 -46.05 -19.82 -27.82
C GLU A 523 -47.10 -20.76 -27.18
N ALA A 524 -46.73 -22.02 -26.92
CA ALA A 524 -47.59 -22.99 -26.22
C ALA A 524 -47.94 -22.58 -24.78
N ASN A 525 -47.11 -21.72 -24.18
CA ASN A 525 -47.15 -21.32 -22.78
C ASN A 525 -47.43 -19.82 -22.62
N PHE A 526 -47.79 -19.14 -23.71
CA PHE A 526 -48.23 -17.76 -23.65
C PHE A 526 -49.52 -17.70 -22.82
N PRO A 527 -49.59 -16.86 -21.77
CA PRO A 527 -50.71 -16.90 -20.83
C PRO A 527 -52.05 -16.71 -21.56
N LYS A 528 -52.89 -17.75 -21.57
CA LYS A 528 -54.20 -17.76 -22.25
C LYS A 528 -55.29 -16.99 -21.46
N HIS A 529 -55.06 -16.76 -20.18
CA HIS A 529 -55.95 -16.01 -19.29
C HIS A 529 -55.26 -14.76 -18.75
N TYR A 530 -54.97 -13.82 -19.65
CA TYR A 530 -55.19 -12.41 -19.34
C TYR A 530 -56.61 -12.10 -19.83
N SER A 531 -57.62 -12.35 -19.00
CA SER A 531 -59.03 -12.35 -19.41
C SER A 531 -59.63 -11.00 -19.81
N ASP A 532 -58.82 -9.98 -20.11
CA ASP A 532 -59.30 -8.74 -20.74
C ASP A 532 -58.52 -8.30 -21.98
N ALA A 533 -57.56 -9.09 -22.49
CA ALA A 533 -56.79 -8.74 -23.68
C ALA A 533 -56.99 -9.75 -24.81
N ARG A 534 -58.22 -9.87 -25.31
CA ARG A 534 -58.36 -10.09 -26.75
C ARG A 534 -58.01 -8.75 -27.42
N PRO A 535 -57.04 -8.71 -28.35
CA PRO A 535 -56.84 -7.51 -29.15
C PRO A 535 -58.06 -7.39 -30.06
N ALA A 536 -59.07 -6.60 -29.64
CA ALA A 536 -59.89 -5.93 -30.63
C ALA A 536 -58.97 -4.91 -31.30
N GLU A 537 -58.84 -5.03 -32.61
CA GLU A 537 -58.09 -4.12 -33.46
C GLU A 537 -58.29 -2.67 -33.02
N LYS A 538 -57.17 -1.94 -32.85
CA LYS A 538 -57.09 -0.50 -32.58
C LYS A 538 -58.11 0.01 -31.56
N ASN A 539 -57.71 0.08 -30.29
CA ASN A 539 -57.72 1.33 -29.51
C ASN A 539 -57.19 1.11 -28.09
N GLN A 540 -56.47 2.11 -27.60
CA GLN A 540 -55.94 2.21 -26.25
C GLN A 540 -57.03 1.94 -25.20
N ARG A 541 -56.74 1.10 -24.20
CA ARG A 541 -57.52 1.05 -22.96
C ARG A 541 -56.59 1.09 -21.75
N ILE A 542 -56.82 2.08 -20.91
CA ILE A 542 -56.24 2.23 -19.57
C ILE A 542 -56.93 1.21 -18.66
N LEU A 543 -56.17 0.39 -17.93
CA LEU A 543 -56.71 -0.64 -17.04
C LEU A 543 -56.17 -0.46 -15.61
N TYR A 544 -57.14 -0.43 -14.68
CA TYR A 544 -57.11 -0.42 -13.21
C TYR A 544 -57.13 0.91 -12.43
N ASN A 545 -58.21 1.05 -11.66
CA ASN A 545 -58.43 1.97 -10.55
C ASN A 545 -58.78 1.09 -9.33
N GLU A 546 -57.83 0.84 -8.44
CA GLU A 546 -58.13 0.44 -7.06
C GLU A 546 -57.52 1.46 -6.10
N VAL A 547 -58.33 1.84 -5.12
CA VAL A 547 -58.15 3.02 -4.26
C VAL A 547 -57.17 2.69 -3.14
N GLY A 548 -55.95 3.20 -3.24
CA GLY A 548 -54.97 3.26 -2.16
C GLY A 548 -53.90 4.30 -2.50
N GLN A 549 -53.66 5.27 -1.61
CA GLN A 549 -52.74 6.40 -1.81
C GLN A 549 -51.27 5.95 -1.89
N GLY A 550 -50.83 5.52 -3.06
CA GLY A 550 -49.43 5.25 -3.37
C GLY A 550 -49.18 5.46 -4.86
N ASN A 551 -48.03 6.04 -5.21
CA ASN A 551 -47.63 6.38 -6.57
C ASN A 551 -47.93 5.24 -7.56
N GLN A 552 -48.88 5.46 -8.47
CA GLN A 552 -49.26 4.47 -9.48
C GLN A 552 -48.29 4.53 -10.66
N LEU A 553 -47.66 3.39 -10.97
CA LEU A 553 -46.79 3.20 -12.13
C LEU A 553 -47.62 3.05 -13.40
N LYS A 554 -47.43 3.93 -14.38
CA LYS A 554 -48.05 3.79 -15.69
C LYS A 554 -47.23 2.83 -16.55
N THR A 555 -47.79 1.66 -16.82
CA THR A 555 -47.20 0.64 -17.70
C THR A 555 -47.91 0.57 -19.05
N THR A 556 -47.13 0.53 -20.14
CA THR A 556 -47.63 0.24 -21.49
C THR A 556 -47.07 -1.11 -21.92
N THR A 557 -47.92 -2.09 -22.21
CA THR A 557 -47.48 -3.44 -22.57
C THR A 557 -47.83 -3.76 -24.02
N GLU A 558 -46.83 -4.08 -24.83
CA GLU A 558 -46.98 -4.49 -26.23
C GLU A 558 -46.56 -5.96 -26.39
N VAL A 559 -47.33 -6.73 -27.16
CA VAL A 559 -47.00 -8.12 -27.50
C VAL A 559 -46.57 -8.16 -28.96
N SER A 560 -45.32 -8.56 -29.20
CA SER A 560 -44.79 -8.74 -30.55
C SER A 560 -44.42 -10.19 -30.83
N SER A 561 -44.42 -10.57 -32.11
CA SER A 561 -43.87 -11.84 -32.55
C SER A 561 -42.36 -11.88 -32.25
N SER A 562 -41.92 -12.89 -31.49
CA SER A 562 -40.50 -13.04 -31.17
C SER A 562 -39.68 -13.30 -32.43
N HIS A 563 -38.40 -12.92 -32.42
CA HIS A 563 -37.46 -13.25 -33.49
C HIS A 563 -37.12 -14.76 -33.51
N LYS A 564 -37.48 -15.52 -32.47
CA LYS A 564 -37.37 -16.99 -32.44
C LYS A 564 -38.71 -17.63 -32.82
N PRO A 565 -38.73 -18.54 -33.83
CA PRO A 565 -39.93 -19.31 -34.18
C PRO A 565 -40.50 -20.06 -32.97
N GLY A 566 -41.82 -19.96 -32.74
CA GLY A 566 -42.51 -20.59 -31.60
C GLY A 566 -42.42 -19.83 -30.28
N TRP A 567 -42.04 -18.55 -30.30
CA TRP A 567 -41.98 -17.68 -29.11
C TRP A 567 -42.76 -16.37 -29.33
N LYS A 568 -43.25 -15.79 -28.23
CA LYS A 568 -43.90 -14.47 -28.19
C LYS A 568 -43.16 -13.57 -27.21
N THR A 569 -43.04 -12.29 -27.54
CA THR A 569 -42.33 -11.31 -26.73
C THR A 569 -43.32 -10.30 -26.18
N LEU A 570 -43.27 -10.05 -24.89
CA LEU A 570 -44.07 -9.07 -24.15
C LEU A 570 -43.13 -7.96 -23.69
N ILE A 571 -43.32 -6.75 -24.19
CA ILE A 571 -42.52 -5.58 -23.86
C ILE A 571 -43.38 -4.69 -22.98
N SER A 572 -43.06 -4.60 -21.69
CA SER A 572 -43.71 -3.69 -20.75
C SER A 572 -42.82 -2.47 -20.57
N GLU A 573 -43.27 -1.30 -20.99
CA GLU A 573 -42.64 -0.02 -20.73
C GLU A 573 -43.22 0.59 -19.46
N VAL A 574 -42.35 0.99 -18.53
CA VAL A 574 -42.71 1.68 -17.31
C VAL A 574 -42.22 3.13 -17.40
N ASP A 575 -43.13 4.08 -17.22
CA ASP A 575 -42.80 5.51 -17.14
C ASP A 575 -42.37 5.89 -15.71
N LEU A 576 -41.07 6.19 -15.53
CA LEU A 576 -40.43 6.50 -14.25
C LEU A 576 -40.44 8.00 -13.90
N ALA A 577 -40.98 8.86 -14.78
CA ALA A 577 -41.01 10.32 -14.59
C ALA A 577 -41.72 10.72 -13.30
N SER A 578 -42.84 10.04 -13.01
CA SER A 578 -43.74 10.35 -11.89
C SER A 578 -43.22 9.93 -10.53
N LEU A 579 -42.22 9.03 -10.48
CA LEU A 579 -41.64 8.51 -9.24
C LEU A 579 -40.41 9.28 -8.77
N THR A 580 -39.78 10.03 -9.67
CA THR A 580 -38.41 10.51 -9.48
C THR A 580 -38.28 12.03 -9.36
N ASP A 581 -39.37 12.79 -9.56
CA ASP A 581 -39.42 14.26 -9.42
C ASP A 581 -38.25 14.97 -10.14
N GLY A 582 -37.81 14.43 -11.28
CA GLY A 582 -36.70 14.96 -12.08
C GLY A 582 -35.29 14.65 -11.56
N MET A 583 -35.11 13.71 -10.62
CA MET A 583 -33.80 13.27 -10.16
C MET A 583 -33.18 12.21 -11.09
N ASN A 584 -32.06 12.55 -11.74
CA ASN A 584 -31.26 11.60 -12.51
C ASN A 584 -30.52 10.64 -11.55
N PHE A 585 -30.92 9.36 -11.53
CA PHE A 585 -30.26 8.34 -10.72
C PHE A 585 -29.13 7.60 -11.46
N ALA A 586 -28.03 7.41 -10.74
CA ALA A 586 -27.33 6.14 -10.69
C ALA A 586 -27.22 5.70 -9.23
N SER A 587 -28.31 5.14 -8.70
CA SER A 587 -28.32 4.28 -7.52
C SER A 587 -29.12 3.05 -7.90
N VAL A 588 -28.45 1.92 -8.09
CA VAL A 588 -29.14 0.63 -8.25
C VAL A 588 -29.48 0.15 -6.85
N VAL A 589 -30.70 0.45 -6.41
CA VAL A 589 -31.25 -0.06 -5.15
C VAL A 589 -31.99 -1.36 -5.47
N TYR A 590 -31.51 -2.47 -4.92
CA TYR A 590 -32.26 -3.73 -4.92
C TYR A 590 -33.31 -3.67 -3.83
N TYR A 591 -34.57 -3.87 -4.20
CA TYR A 591 -35.58 -4.35 -3.28
C TYR A 591 -35.89 -5.80 -3.64
N LYS A 592 -35.89 -6.65 -2.62
CA LYS A 592 -36.47 -7.98 -2.67
C LYS A 592 -37.85 -7.86 -2.06
N ASP A 593 -38.89 -8.22 -2.79
CA ASP A 593 -40.19 -8.54 -2.18
C ASP A 593 -40.08 -9.88 -1.43
#